data_AF-A0A0Q5RC26-F1
#
_entry.id   AF-A0A0Q5RC26-F1
#
_cell.length_a   1.000
_cell.length_b   1.000
_cell.length_c   1.000
_cell.angle_alpha   90.00
_cell.angle_beta   90.00
_cell.angle_gamma   90.00
#
_symmetry.space_group_name_H-M   'P 1'
#
loop_
_entity.id
_entity.type
_entity.pdbx_description
1 polymer ?
#
loop_
_entity_poly.entity_id
_entity_poly.type
_entity_poly.pdbx_seq_one_letter_code
_entity_poly.pdbx_strand_id
1 'polypeptide(L)' 'MRALLLPLLTLPTALAATPHSGVIHTRSMPELSDIALFVMAAAGVWIVRRAMRRRFAKTRPDRPRH' A
#
# COMPACT_ATOMS: atom_id res chain seq x y z
N MET A 1 -9.07 20.30 -1.92
CA MET A 1 -9.02 18.82 -1.74
C MET A 1 -9.72 18.02 -2.84
N ARG A 2 -10.77 18.53 -3.51
CA ARG A 2 -11.49 17.81 -4.58
C ARG A 2 -10.71 17.65 -5.90
N ALA A 3 -9.80 18.57 -6.23
CA ALA A 3 -9.03 18.53 -7.48
C ALA A 3 -7.98 17.40 -7.56
N LEU A 4 -7.63 16.79 -6.43
CA LEU A 4 -6.64 15.70 -6.34
C LEU A 4 -7.29 14.31 -6.50
N LEU A 5 -8.62 14.23 -6.45
CA LEU A 5 -9.35 12.97 -6.63
C LEU A 5 -9.48 12.56 -8.10
N LEU A 6 -9.57 13.53 -9.00
CA LEU A 6 -9.64 13.32 -10.45
C LEU A 6 -8.43 12.54 -11.02
N PRO A 7 -7.16 12.93 -10.74
CA PRO A 7 -6.02 12.16 -11.24
C PRO A 7 -5.90 10.78 -10.61
N LEU A 8 -6.38 10.59 -9.37
CA LEU A 8 -6.36 9.28 -8.70
C LEU A 8 -7.37 8.29 -9.30
N LEU A 9 -8.48 8.79 -9.86
CA LEU A 9 -9.51 7.96 -10.49
C LEU A 9 -9.17 7.57 -11.94
N THR A 10 -8.44 8.40 -12.68
CA THR A 10 -8.17 8.18 -14.12
C THR A 10 -6.84 7.49 -14.40
N LEU A 11 -5.94 7.42 -13.44
CA LEU A 11 -4.66 6.72 -13.59
C LEU A 11 -4.78 5.20 -13.84
N PRO A 12 -5.73 4.46 -13.22
CA PRO A 12 -5.85 3.02 -13.41
C PRO A 12 -6.32 2.63 -14.82
N THR A 13 -7.20 3.43 -15.43
CA THR A 13 -7.78 3.12 -16.74
C THR A 13 -6.77 3.25 -17.87
N ALA A 14 -5.80 4.17 -17.75
CA ALA A 14 -4.72 4.32 -18.71
C ALA A 14 -3.73 3.13 -18.71
N LEU A 15 -3.56 2.46 -17.56
CA LEU A 15 -2.66 1.31 -17.42
C LEU A 15 -3.31 -0.01 -17.86
N ALA A 16 -4.65 -0.08 -17.93
CA ALA A 16 -5.40 -1.28 -18.27
C ALA A 16 -5.52 -1.55 -19.79
N ALA A 17 -5.01 -0.65 -20.65
CA ALA A 17 -5.12 -0.75 -22.11
C ALA A 17 -4.11 -1.72 -22.77
N THR A 18 -3.52 -2.64 -22.01
CA THR A 18 -2.65 -3.70 -22.55
C THR A 18 -3.48 -4.90 -23.01
N PRO A 19 -3.41 -5.32 -24.29
CA PRO A 19 -4.08 -6.53 -24.77
C PRO A 19 -3.56 -7.76 -24.01
N HIS A 20 -4.47 -8.52 -23.39
CA HIS A 20 -4.11 -9.77 -22.72
C HIS A 20 -4.06 -10.88 -23.79
N SER A 21 -2.92 -11.58 -23.93
CA SER A 21 -2.66 -12.42 -25.11
C SER A 21 -3.46 -13.72 -25.21
N GLY A 22 -4.38 -14.01 -24.26
CA GLY A 22 -5.20 -15.23 -24.25
C GLY A 22 -4.42 -16.54 -24.10
N VAL A 23 -3.09 -16.47 -23.96
CA VAL A 23 -2.23 -17.63 -23.74
C VAL A 23 -2.24 -17.96 -22.26
N ILE A 24 -2.64 -19.18 -21.91
CA ILE A 24 -2.60 -19.67 -20.53
C ILE A 24 -1.13 -19.85 -20.14
N HIS A 25 -0.60 -18.92 -19.35
CA HIS A 25 0.72 -19.06 -18.73
C HIS A 25 0.57 -19.92 -17.46
N THR A 26 1.18 -21.11 -17.46
CA THR A 26 1.30 -21.94 -16.26
C THR A 26 2.33 -21.30 -15.31
N ARG A 27 1.86 -20.67 -14.23
CA ARG A 27 2.73 -20.04 -13.22
C ARG A 27 3.44 -21.09 -12.37
N SER A 28 4.76 -21.03 -12.34
CA SER A 28 5.61 -21.85 -11.46
C SER A 28 6.10 -21.10 -10.22
N MET A 29 6.02 -19.77 -10.19
CA MET A 29 6.58 -18.90 -9.15
C MET A 29 5.72 -17.63 -8.94
N PRO A 30 5.82 -16.96 -7.78
CA PRO A 30 5.19 -15.65 -7.57
C PRO A 30 5.69 -14.66 -8.63
N GLU A 31 4.78 -13.95 -9.28
CA GLU A 31 5.18 -12.94 -10.25
C GLU A 31 5.79 -11.71 -9.56
N LEU A 32 6.57 -10.95 -10.31
CA LEU A 32 7.06 -9.63 -9.87
C LEU A 32 5.91 -8.72 -9.41
N SER A 33 4.73 -8.86 -10.03
CA SER A 33 3.49 -8.19 -9.64
C SER A 33 3.04 -8.56 -8.22
N ASP A 34 3.06 -9.84 -7.86
CA ASP A 34 2.68 -10.35 -6.54
C ASP A 34 3.64 -9.80 -5.46
N ILE A 35 4.94 -9.76 -5.76
CA ILE A 35 5.96 -9.19 -4.88
C ILE A 35 5.73 -7.68 -4.69
N ALA A 36 5.47 -6.96 -5.77
CA ALA A 36 5.19 -5.53 -5.71
C ALA A 36 3.94 -5.23 -4.87
N LEU A 37 2.86 -6.01 -5.04
CA LEU A 37 1.65 -5.89 -4.24
C LEU A 37 1.92 -6.16 -2.75
N PHE A 38 2.70 -7.20 -2.43
CA PHE A 38 3.09 -7.52 -1.07
C PHE A 38 3.89 -6.38 -0.42
N VAL A 39 4.89 -5.85 -1.12
CA VAL A 39 5.75 -4.76 -0.61
C VAL A 39 4.93 -3.48 -0.39
N MET A 40 4.03 -3.13 -1.32
CA MET A 40 3.15 -1.97 -1.16
C MET A 40 2.23 -2.11 0.04
N ALA A 41 1.61 -3.28 0.23
CA ALA A 41 0.77 -3.54 1.40
C ALA A 41 1.57 -3.45 2.70
N ALA A 42 2.75 -4.07 2.76
CA ALA A 42 3.63 -4.02 3.94
C ALA A 42 4.08 -2.58 4.27
N ALA A 43 4.42 -1.78 3.25
CA ALA A 43 4.78 -0.39 3.42
C ALA A 43 3.61 0.44 3.99
N GLY A 44 2.39 0.24 3.47
CA GLY A 44 1.18 0.89 3.98
C GLY A 44 0.95 0.59 5.46
N VAL A 45 0.99 -0.69 5.85
CA VAL A 45 0.84 -1.12 7.25
C VAL A 45 1.95 -0.54 8.13
N TRP A 46 3.19 -0.52 7.65
CA TRP A 46 4.33 0.03 8.39
C TRP A 46 4.18 1.53 8.66
N ILE A 47 3.75 2.31 7.66
CA ILE A 47 3.53 3.76 7.79
C ILE A 47 2.45 4.04 8.84
N VAL A 48 1.30 3.35 8.76
CA VAL A 48 0.20 3.51 9.71
C VAL A 48 0.65 3.16 11.12
N ARG A 49 1.33 2.02 11.29
CA ARG A 49 1.86 1.57 12.57
C ARG A 49 2.88 2.56 13.13
N ARG A 50 3.77 3.11 12.29
CA ARG A 50 4.75 4.12 12.67
C ARG A 50 4.05 5.41 13.12
N ALA A 51 3.02 5.86 12.42
CA ALA A 51 2.25 7.05 12.78
C ALA A 51 1.54 6.86 14.13
N MET A 52 0.83 5.73 14.32
CA MET A 52 0.17 5.43 15.60
C MET A 52 1.15 5.35 16.76
N ARG A 53 2.29 4.66 16.58
CA ARG A 53 3.33 4.59 17.62
C ARG A 53 3.88 5.96 18.01
N ARG A 54 4.10 6.86 17.05
CA ARG A 54 4.54 8.24 17.33
C ARG A 54 3.49 9.00 18.16
N ARG A 55 2.20 8.77 17.90
CA ARG A 55 1.10 9.39 18.65
C ARG A 55 1.06 8.87 20.09
N PHE A 56 1.09 7.55 20.29
CA PHE A 56 1.04 6.95 21.63
C PHE A 56 2.30 7.20 22.47
N ALA A 57 3.48 7.33 21.85
CA ALA A 57 4.70 7.71 22.56
C ALA A 57 4.58 9.12 23.18
N LYS A 58 3.80 10.02 22.57
CA LYS A 58 3.55 11.37 23.09
C LYS A 58 2.48 11.41 24.19
N THR A 59 1.66 10.36 24.29
CA THR A 59 0.56 10.25 25.27
C THR A 59 0.92 9.38 26.47
N ARG A 60 2.08 8.73 26.51
CA ARG A 60 2.50 7.93 27.66
C ARG A 60 2.74 8.91 28.83
N PRO A 61 1.86 8.95 29.85
CA PRO A 61 2.16 9.75 31.03
C PRO A 61 3.34 9.07 31.71
N ASP A 62 4.31 9.85 32.19
CA ASP A 62 5.31 9.35 33.12
C ASP A 62 4.57 8.66 34.25
N ARG A 63 4.65 7.34 34.30
CA ARG A 63 4.05 6.56 35.38
C ARG A 63 4.87 6.89 36.63
N PRO A 64 4.29 7.52 37.67
CA PRO A 64 5.04 7.78 38.89
C PRO A 64 5.50 6.41 39.44
N ARG A 65 6.81 6.25 39.58
CA ARG A 65 7.36 5.16 40.39
C ARG A 65 7.12 5.56 41.83
N HIS A 66 6.19 4.86 42.49
CA HIS A 66 6.09 4.84 43.94
C HIS A 66 7.35 4.24 44.56
#